data_AF-A0A5J4S2A1-F1
#
_entry.id   AF-A0A5J4S2A1-F1
#
_cell.length_a   1.000
_cell.length_b   1.000
_cell.length_c   1.000
_cell.angle_alpha   90.00
_cell.angle_beta   90.00
_cell.angle_gamma   90.00
#
_symmetry.space_group_name_H-M   'P 1'
#
loop_
_entity.id
_entity.type
_entity.pdbx_description
1 polymer ?
#
loop_
_entity_poly.entity_id
_entity_poly.type
_entity_poly.pdbx_seq_one_letter_code
_entity_poly.pdbx_strand_id
1 'polypeptide(L)'
;MAKESESSIQARIIRRLEKEGYYVIKLLLTNKPGIPDLLILNREGKAFFIEVKQSGKKPRALQEYRMRELAEMGFICEVRSG
;
A
#
# COMPACT_ATOMS: atom_id res chain seq x y z
N MET A 1 -10.79 -23.86 1.47
CA MET A 1 -10.43 -22.77 2.40
C MET A 1 -10.91 -21.46 1.81
N ALA A 2 -11.57 -20.60 2.60
CA ALA A 2 -12.05 -19.31 2.10
C ALA A 2 -10.86 -18.38 1.78
N LYS A 3 -10.92 -17.69 0.64
CA LYS A 3 -9.87 -16.75 0.24
C LYS A 3 -9.92 -15.52 1.14
N GLU A 4 -8.80 -15.15 1.73
CA GLU A 4 -8.69 -13.95 2.60
C GLU A 4 -9.08 -12.67 1.81
N SER A 5 -9.87 -11.79 2.43
CA SER A 5 -10.25 -10.52 1.81
C SER A 5 -9.07 -9.55 1.76
N GLU A 6 -9.06 -8.67 0.76
CA GLU A 6 -8.05 -7.61 0.64
C GLU A 6 -8.02 -6.71 1.89
N SER A 7 -9.20 -6.43 2.46
CA SER A 7 -9.33 -5.68 3.72
C SER A 7 -8.69 -6.38 4.92
N SER A 8 -8.79 -7.71 5.00
CA SER A 8 -8.16 -8.51 6.08
C SER A 8 -6.64 -8.52 5.92
N ILE A 9 -6.14 -8.71 4.70
CA ILE A 9 -4.71 -8.62 4.37
C ILE A 9 -4.18 -7.23 4.72
N GLN A 10 -4.88 -6.17 4.32
CA GLN A 10 -4.51 -4.79 4.61
C GLN A 10 -4.43 -4.53 6.13
N ALA A 11 -5.44 -4.96 6.89
CA ALA A 11 -5.45 -4.81 8.35
C ALA A 11 -4.29 -5.57 9.02
N ARG A 12 -3.93 -6.76 8.51
CA ARG A 12 -2.77 -7.53 8.99
C ARG A 12 -1.45 -6.81 8.70
N ILE A 13 -1.29 -6.24 7.51
CA ILE A 13 -0.09 -5.47 7.12
C ILE A 13 0.07 -4.24 8.00
N ILE A 14 -1.00 -3.46 8.20
CA ILE A 14 -1.00 -2.27 9.08
C ILE A 14 -0.50 -2.66 10.48
N ARG A 15 -1.16 -3.63 11.13
CA ARG A 15 -0.80 -4.07 12.49
C ARG A 15 0.64 -4.55 12.60
N ARG A 16 1.15 -5.23 11.57
CA ARG A 16 2.53 -5.71 11.55
C ARG A 16 3.51 -4.53 11.49
N LEU A 17 3.31 -3.62 10.53
CA LEU A 17 4.21 -2.48 10.34
C LEU A 17 4.17 -1.51 11.53
N GLU A 18 3.00 -1.29 12.13
CA GLU A 18 2.88 -0.49 13.35
C GLU A 18 3.65 -1.11 14.52
N LYS A 19 3.59 -2.45 14.67
CA LYS A 19 4.42 -3.18 15.66
C LYS A 19 5.92 -3.06 15.39
N GLU A 20 6.31 -2.96 14.13
CA GLU A 20 7.69 -2.73 13.70
C GLU A 20 8.13 -1.26 13.87
N GLY A 21 7.22 -0.37 14.29
CA GLY A 21 7.53 1.03 14.62
C GLY A 21 7.31 2.04 13.50
N TYR A 22 6.67 1.63 12.41
CA TYR A 22 6.24 2.53 11.34
C TYR A 22 4.93 3.25 11.70
N TYR A 23 4.76 4.46 11.18
CA TYR A 23 3.46 5.14 11.19
C TYR A 23 2.75 4.87 9.87
N VAL A 24 1.60 4.19 9.92
CA VAL A 24 0.91 3.71 8.72
C VAL A 24 -0.41 4.44 8.56
N ILE A 25 -0.63 5.06 7.39
CA ILE A 25 -1.83 5.80 7.05
C ILE A 25 -2.56 5.04 5.94
N LYS A 26 -3.84 4.75 6.16
CA LYS A 26 -4.73 4.24 5.11
C LYS A 26 -5.22 5.38 4.23
N LEU A 27 -4.94 5.31 2.93
CA LEU A 27 -5.35 6.32 1.95
C LEU A 27 -6.74 5.96 1.38
N LEU A 28 -7.79 6.47 2.04
CA LEU A 28 -9.18 6.20 1.66
C LEU A 28 -9.72 7.17 0.60
N LEU A 29 -9.44 8.45 0.77
CA LEU A 29 -9.97 9.53 -0.08
C LEU A 29 -8.83 10.48 -0.44
N THR A 30 -8.55 10.55 -1.74
CA THR A 30 -7.54 11.43 -2.31
C THR A 30 -8.07 12.06 -3.59
N ASN A 31 -7.49 13.17 -4.02
CA ASN A 31 -7.79 13.80 -5.31
C ASN A 31 -7.19 13.04 -6.50
N LYS A 32 -6.37 11.99 -6.26
CA LYS A 32 -5.77 11.12 -7.27
C LYS A 32 -6.35 9.71 -7.15
N PRO A 33 -7.38 9.35 -7.93
CA PRO A 33 -7.90 7.99 -7.94
C PRO A 33 -6.82 6.98 -8.33
N GLY A 34 -6.90 5.79 -7.72
CA GLY A 34 -5.94 4.70 -7.90
C GLY A 34 -4.61 4.90 -7.17
N ILE A 35 -4.51 5.86 -6.24
CA ILE A 35 -3.36 5.95 -5.33
C ILE A 35 -3.20 4.64 -4.53
N PRO A 36 -1.97 4.22 -4.16
CA PRO A 36 -1.78 3.04 -3.33
C PRO A 36 -2.54 3.10 -2.00
N ASP A 37 -2.93 1.93 -1.48
CA ASP A 37 -3.80 1.83 -0.31
C ASP A 37 -3.19 2.38 1.00
N LEU A 38 -1.87 2.28 1.15
CA LEU A 38 -1.16 2.61 2.39
C LEU A 38 0.02 3.55 2.13
N LEU A 39 0.18 4.53 3.02
CA LEU A 39 1.39 5.34 3.19
C LEU A 39 2.09 4.94 4.49
N ILE A 40 3.38 4.62 4.40
CA ILE A 40 4.21 4.11 5.48
C ILE A 40 5.29 5.15 5.72
N LEU A 41 5.37 5.67 6.95
CA LEU A 41 6.36 6.64 7.37
C LEU A 41 7.28 6.01 8.43
N ASN A 42 8.58 6.22 8.30
CA ASN A 42 9.55 5.76 9.30
C ASN A 42 10.08 6.92 10.16
N ARG A 43 10.85 6.60 11.19
CA ARG A 43 11.44 7.60 12.11
C ARG A 43 12.56 8.46 11.50
N GLU A 44 13.04 8.09 10.32
CA GLU A 44 14.05 8.84 9.58
C GLU A 44 13.43 9.84 8.58
N GLY A 45 12.10 10.00 8.60
CA GLY A 45 11.39 10.90 7.68
C GLY A 45 11.25 10.35 6.25
N LYS A 46 11.45 9.04 6.04
CA LYS A 46 11.24 8.38 4.74
C LYS A 46 9.79 7.93 4.61
N ALA A 47 9.27 8.02 3.39
CA ALA A 47 7.92 7.62 3.01
C ALA A 47 7.94 6.51 1.96
N PHE A 48 7.07 5.52 2.13
CA PHE A 48 6.90 4.37 1.24
C PHE A 48 5.41 4.13 1.03
N PHE A 49 5.05 3.52 -0.09
CA PHE A 49 3.67 3.20 -0.44
C PHE A 49 3.48 1.69 -0.61
N ILE A 50 2.31 1.19 -0.21
CA ILE A 50 1.93 -0.20 -0.43
C ILE A 50 0.54 -0.25 -1.08
N GLU A 51 0.45 -0.92 -2.22
CA GLU A 51 -0.79 -1.37 -2.84
C GLU A 51 -1.08 -2.80 -2.38
N VAL A 52 -2.24 -3.05 -1.79
CA VAL A 52 -2.61 -4.35 -1.22
C VAL A 52 -3.48 -5.11 -2.21
N LYS A 53 -3.06 -6.31 -2.60
CA LYS A 53 -3.85 -7.20 -3.45
C LYS A 53 -4.15 -8.52 -2.76
N GLN A 54 -5.29 -9.12 -3.08
CA GLN A 54 -5.45 -10.55 -2.79
C GLN A 54 -4.42 -11.41 -3.54
N SER A 55 -4.09 -12.59 -3.01
CA SER A 55 -3.23 -13.55 -3.69
C SER A 55 -3.67 -13.81 -5.14
N GLY A 56 -2.72 -13.73 -6.07
CA GLY A 56 -2.93 -13.89 -7.52
C GLY A 56 -3.65 -12.74 -8.23
N LYS A 57 -3.97 -11.64 -7.54
CA LYS A 57 -4.53 -10.43 -8.17
C LYS A 57 -3.42 -9.42 -8.45
N LYS A 58 -3.58 -8.66 -9.53
CA LYS A 58 -2.68 -7.58 -9.93
C LYS A 58 -3.34 -6.22 -9.66
N PRO A 59 -2.54 -5.14 -9.53
CA PRO A 59 -3.07 -3.78 -9.55
C PRO A 59 -3.81 -3.51 -10.88
N ARG A 60 -4.77 -2.60 -10.86
CA ARG A 60 -5.45 -2.13 -12.07
C ARG A 60 -4.54 -1.13 -12.80
N ALA A 61 -4.76 -0.93 -14.10
CA ALA A 61 -3.95 -0.03 -14.92
C ALA A 61 -3.77 1.39 -14.32
N LEU A 62 -4.82 1.95 -13.72
CA LEU A 62 -4.73 3.27 -13.05
C LEU A 62 -3.83 3.23 -11.80
N GLN A 63 -3.84 2.13 -11.05
CA GLN A 63 -2.96 1.95 -9.90
C GLN A 63 -1.51 1.82 -10.36
N GLU A 64 -1.24 1.00 -11.38
CA GLU A 64 0.09 0.89 -12.00
C GLU A 64 0.60 2.25 -12.51
N TYR A 65 -0.29 3.08 -13.07
CA TYR A 65 0.05 4.45 -13.46
C TYR A 65 0.45 5.32 -12.25
N ARG A 66 -0.34 5.32 -11.16
CA ARG A 66 0.01 6.08 -9.94
C ARG A 66 1.30 5.59 -9.29
N MET A 67 1.52 4.28 -9.28
CA MET A 67 2.76 3.68 -8.77
C MET A 67 3.98 4.14 -9.56
N ARG A 68 3.87 4.27 -10.89
CA ARG A 68 4.93 4.83 -11.73
C ARG A 68 5.18 6.31 -11.44
N GLU A 69 4.14 7.13 -11.33
CA GLU A 69 4.29 8.55 -10.94
C GLU A 69 5.06 8.68 -9.61
N LEU A 70 4.73 7.84 -8.61
CA LEU A 70 5.43 7.83 -7.32
C LEU A 70 6.89 7.41 -7.46
N ALA A 71 7.17 6.38 -8.27
CA ALA A 71 8.53 5.92 -8.52
C ALA A 71 9.38 6.97 -9.24
N GLU A 72 8.82 7.70 -10.21
CA GLU A 72 9.47 8.82 -10.91
C GLU A 72 9.83 9.97 -9.96
N MET A 73 9.05 10.16 -8.88
CA MET A 73 9.34 11.12 -7.81
C MET A 73 10.34 10.56 -6.75
N GLY A 74 10.83 9.34 -6.92
CA GLY A 74 11.79 8.70 -6.02
C GLY A 74 11.16 8.00 -4.81
N PHE A 75 9.83 7.86 -4.76
CA PHE A 75 9.17 7.09 -3.72
C PHE A 75 9.16 5.59 -4.05
N ILE A 76 9.36 4.76 -3.03
CA ILE A 76 9.20 3.33 -3.16
C ILE A 76 7.71 2.99 -3.07
N CYS A 77 7.21 2.23 -4.04
CA CYS A 77 5.87 1.68 -4.01
C CYS A 77 5.89 0.19 -4.33
N GLU A 78 5.36 -0.64 -3.42
CA GLU A 78 5.35 -2.09 -3.55
C GLU A 78 3.92 -2.63 -3.63
N VAL A 79 3.74 -3.74 -4.35
CA VAL A 79 2.51 -4.54 -4.26
C VAL A 79 2.72 -5.61 -3.19
N ARG A 80 1.81 -5.69 -2.22
CA ARG A 80 1.81 -6.77 -1.23
C ARG A 80 0.53 -7.60 -1.31
N SER A 81 0.70 -8.90 -1.27
CA SER A 81 -0.40 -9.86 -1.22
C SER A 81 -0.32 -10.77 0.00
N GLY A 82 -1.48 -11.32 0.36
CA GLY A 82 -1.63 -12.34 1.40
C GLY A 82 -1.37 -13.75 0.91
#